data_AF-A0AAV5UBU7-F1
#
_entry.id   AF-A0AAV5UBU7-F1
#
_cell.length_a   1.000
_cell.length_b   1.000
_cell.length_c   1.000
_cell.angle_alpha   90.00
_cell.angle_beta   90.00
_cell.angle_gamma   90.00
#
_symmetry.space_group_name_H-M   'P 1'
#
loop_
_entity.id
_entity.type
_entity.pdbx_description
1 polymer ?
#
loop_
_entity_poly.entity_id
_entity_poly.type
_entity_poly.pdbx_seq_one_letter_code
_entity_poly.pdbx_strand_id
1 'polypeptide(L)'
;MTTVSPNGTADSDSPVDNRPIFEMMVRSDLVVGEETIKLCCGAEVDALREDEPIELKTAAQGNDSGFLRNMRIVMQSEIVGERNIGAGMKGKWKTDEQYIVHEVIEKKVEEIKATGDISKNVAMCYSFLFTVLSKVKHFLEENEACEVKFDPFKEEVLIKKISREEAKENGNGVTNQFLYLISRLG
;
A
#
# COMPACT_ATOMS: atom_id res chain seq x y z
N MET A 1 -14.59 -7.67 13.10
CA MET A 1 -14.78 -7.49 11.64
C MET A 1 -14.27 -8.69 10.85
N THR A 2 -13.19 -9.35 11.30
CA THR A 2 -12.62 -10.53 10.64
C THR A 2 -12.87 -11.81 11.46
N THR A 3 -12.67 -12.96 10.82
CA THR A 3 -12.72 -14.29 11.45
C THR A 3 -11.71 -15.19 10.73
N VAL A 4 -11.26 -16.27 11.39
CA VAL A 4 -10.25 -17.19 10.86
C VAL A 4 -10.79 -18.14 9.79
N SER A 5 -12.11 -18.25 9.66
CA SER A 5 -12.78 -19.12 8.70
C SER A 5 -13.92 -18.41 7.97
N PRO A 6 -14.22 -18.76 6.70
CA PRO A 6 -15.35 -18.19 5.99
C PRO A 6 -16.66 -18.35 6.77
N ASN A 7 -17.42 -17.27 6.94
CA ASN A 7 -18.67 -17.20 7.72
C ASN A 7 -18.54 -17.55 9.21
N GLY A 8 -17.33 -17.56 9.76
CA GLY A 8 -17.10 -17.72 11.20
C GLY A 8 -17.52 -16.48 12.00
N THR A 9 -17.56 -16.64 13.32
CA THR A 9 -17.80 -15.52 14.25
C THR A 9 -16.46 -14.90 14.62
N ALA A 10 -16.43 -13.57 14.75
CA ALA A 10 -15.26 -12.87 15.27
C ALA A 10 -15.09 -13.15 16.77
N ASP A 11 -13.87 -13.47 17.19
CA ASP A 11 -13.52 -13.57 18.61
C ASP A 11 -13.05 -12.19 19.11
N SER A 12 -13.84 -11.55 19.96
CA SER A 12 -13.53 -10.24 20.54
C SER A 12 -12.65 -10.31 21.79
N ASP A 13 -12.48 -11.50 22.38
CA ASP A 13 -11.78 -11.69 23.65
C ASP A 13 -10.31 -12.07 23.45
N SER A 14 -9.95 -12.49 22.23
CA SER A 14 -8.57 -12.75 21.83
C SER A 14 -7.70 -11.47 21.86
N PRO A 15 -6.43 -11.57 22.31
CA PRO A 15 -5.53 -10.43 22.32
C PRO A 15 -5.19 -9.97 20.90
N VAL A 16 -5.06 -8.65 20.72
CA VAL A 16 -4.62 -8.06 19.45
C VAL A 16 -3.09 -8.11 19.36
N ASP A 17 -2.58 -8.71 18.27
CA ASP A 17 -1.16 -8.81 17.94
C ASP A 17 -0.96 -8.38 16.47
N ASN A 18 0.02 -7.53 16.21
CA ASN A 18 0.32 -6.99 14.88
C ASN A 18 1.49 -7.70 14.17
N ARG A 19 2.05 -8.75 14.78
CA ARG A 19 3.07 -9.59 14.14
C ARG A 19 2.52 -10.50 13.04
N PRO A 20 1.32 -11.10 13.19
CA PRO A 20 0.72 -11.86 12.10
C PRO A 20 0.28 -10.90 10.98
N ILE A 21 0.81 -11.13 9.78
CA ILE A 21 0.44 -10.40 8.57
C ILE A 21 0.04 -11.39 7.49
N PHE A 22 -0.91 -11.01 6.64
CA PHE A 22 -1.25 -11.73 5.42
C PHE A 22 -0.80 -10.90 4.23
N GLU A 23 0.21 -11.39 3.50
CA GLU A 23 0.76 -10.69 2.34
C GLU A 23 0.27 -11.31 1.03
N MET A 24 -0.20 -10.47 0.13
CA MET A 24 -0.52 -10.81 -1.25
C MET A 24 0.60 -10.36 -2.19
N MET A 25 0.99 -11.23 -3.12
CA MET A 25 1.89 -10.86 -4.21
C MET A 25 1.10 -10.22 -5.35
N VAL A 26 1.41 -8.96 -5.65
CA VAL A 26 0.76 -8.17 -6.69
C VAL A 26 1.70 -8.08 -7.89
N ARG A 27 1.17 -8.41 -9.07
CA ARG A 27 1.82 -8.19 -10.35
C ARG A 27 0.98 -7.21 -11.15
N SER A 28 1.59 -6.10 -11.55
CA SER A 28 0.90 -5.04 -12.30
C SER A 28 1.82 -4.43 -13.35
N ASP A 29 1.22 -3.74 -14.30
CA ASP A 29 1.92 -3.02 -15.35
C ASP A 29 1.58 -1.53 -15.22
N LEU A 30 2.61 -0.68 -15.13
CA LEU A 30 2.46 0.77 -15.17
C LEU A 30 2.81 1.26 -16.58
N VAL A 31 1.80 1.73 -17.31
CA VAL A 31 1.89 2.07 -18.74
C VAL A 31 1.73 3.58 -18.93
N VAL A 32 2.71 4.21 -19.57
CA VAL A 32 2.66 5.64 -19.96
C VAL A 32 3.18 5.78 -21.39
N GLY A 33 2.30 6.19 -22.31
CA GLY A 33 2.63 6.23 -23.73
C GLY A 33 2.93 4.83 -24.27
N GLU A 34 4.12 4.65 -24.84
CA GLU A 34 4.60 3.37 -25.37
C GLU A 34 5.46 2.58 -24.37
N GLU A 35 5.87 3.19 -23.25
CA GLU A 35 6.72 2.53 -22.26
C GLU A 35 5.88 1.85 -21.17
N THR A 36 6.33 0.66 -20.76
CA THR A 36 5.72 -0.15 -19.71
C THR A 36 6.77 -0.52 -18.66
N ILE A 37 6.45 -0.27 -17.40
CA ILE A 37 7.20 -0.77 -16.24
C ILE A 37 6.40 -1.87 -15.59
N LYS A 38 6.94 -3.08 -15.56
CA LYS A 38 6.33 -4.23 -14.89
C LYS A 38 6.70 -4.20 -13.41
N LEU A 39 5.70 -4.28 -12.56
CA LEU A 39 5.83 -4.25 -11.11
C LEU A 39 5.49 -5.60 -10.51
N CYS A 40 6.26 -5.97 -9.49
CA CYS A 40 6.00 -7.11 -8.63
C CYS A 40 6.29 -6.66 -7.20
N CYS A 41 5.27 -6.62 -6.35
CA CYS A 41 5.39 -6.22 -4.96
C CYS A 41 4.60 -7.16 -4.04
N GLY A 42 5.07 -7.31 -2.81
CA GLY A 42 4.26 -7.86 -1.72
C GLY A 42 3.50 -6.72 -1.04
N ALA A 43 2.26 -6.99 -0.64
CA ALA A 43 1.44 -6.05 0.10
C ALA A 43 0.63 -6.76 1.18
N GLU A 44 0.58 -6.18 2.38
CA GLU A 44 -0.33 -6.61 3.44
C GLU A 44 -1.79 -6.38 3.00
N VAL A 45 -2.65 -7.34 3.31
CA VAL A 45 -4.10 -7.29 3.08
C VAL A 45 -4.79 -7.61 4.40
N ASP A 46 -5.73 -6.75 4.81
CA ASP A 46 -6.41 -6.89 6.10
C ASP A 46 -7.33 -8.12 6.17
N ALA A 47 -8.07 -8.39 5.09
CA ALA A 47 -8.98 -9.54 5.02
C ALA A 47 -9.34 -9.92 3.57
N LEU A 48 -9.96 -11.09 3.43
CA LEU A 48 -10.61 -11.53 2.20
C LEU A 48 -12.13 -11.59 2.40
N ARG A 49 -12.88 -11.08 1.42
CA ARG A 49 -14.31 -11.27 1.30
C ARG A 49 -14.59 -11.94 -0.04
N GLU A 50 -15.07 -13.18 0.01
CA GLU A 50 -15.36 -13.96 -1.22
C GLU A 50 -14.15 -13.99 -2.18
N ASP A 51 -12.95 -14.16 -1.62
CA ASP A 51 -11.66 -14.14 -2.31
C ASP A 51 -11.20 -12.77 -2.85
N GLU A 52 -11.98 -11.70 -2.67
CA GLU A 52 -11.54 -10.33 -2.96
C GLU A 52 -10.88 -9.68 -1.72
N PRO A 53 -9.71 -9.02 -1.88
CA PRO A 53 -9.08 -8.29 -0.80
C PRO A 53 -9.91 -7.06 -0.40
N ILE A 54 -10.00 -6.81 0.90
CA ILE A 54 -10.68 -5.66 1.47
C ILE A 54 -9.79 -4.98 2.52
N GLU A 55 -9.65 -3.66 2.39
CA GLU A 55 -8.95 -2.83 3.37
C GLU A 55 -9.89 -2.48 4.53
N LEU A 56 -9.41 -2.57 5.76
CA LEU A 56 -10.12 -2.23 6.98
C LEU A 56 -9.46 -1.06 7.68
N LYS A 57 -10.20 0.03 7.82
CA LYS A 57 -9.71 1.22 8.51
C LYS A 57 -10.65 1.65 9.63
N THR A 58 -10.17 2.57 10.47
CA THR A 58 -11.01 3.24 11.48
C THR A 58 -10.88 4.75 11.38
N ALA A 59 -11.97 5.47 11.61
CA ALA A 59 -12.02 6.93 11.56
C ALA A 59 -12.84 7.49 12.73
N ALA A 60 -12.53 8.71 13.16
CA ALA A 60 -13.33 9.39 14.17
C ALA A 60 -14.72 9.75 13.60
N GLN A 61 -15.74 9.63 14.44
CA GLN A 61 -17.12 9.94 14.07
C GLN A 61 -17.26 11.38 13.55
N GLY A 62 -17.99 11.55 12.44
CA GLY A 62 -18.22 12.85 11.80
C GLY A 62 -17.09 13.31 10.87
N ASN A 63 -16.03 12.51 10.69
CA ASN A 63 -14.94 12.77 9.74
C ASN A 63 -14.99 11.90 8.48
N ASP A 64 -16.18 11.41 8.13
CA ASP A 64 -16.35 10.40 7.07
C ASP A 64 -15.86 10.91 5.71
N SER A 65 -16.16 12.18 5.40
CA SER A 65 -15.81 12.81 4.13
C SER A 65 -14.32 13.09 3.98
N GLY A 66 -13.64 13.57 5.02
CA GLY A 66 -12.20 13.86 4.98
C GLY A 66 -11.37 12.58 4.98
N PHE A 67 -11.82 11.58 5.74
CA PHE A 67 -11.15 10.29 5.85
C PHE A 67 -11.21 9.49 4.55
N LEU A 68 -12.41 9.33 3.96
CA LEU A 68 -12.55 8.58 2.71
C LEU A 68 -11.93 9.30 1.53
N ARG A 69 -11.78 10.63 1.58
CA ARG A 69 -11.05 11.40 0.55
C ARG A 69 -9.53 11.40 0.74
N ASN A 70 -9.00 10.59 1.66
CA ASN A 70 -7.58 10.52 1.90
C ASN A 70 -6.87 9.78 0.75
N MET A 71 -6.10 10.54 -0.04
CA MET A 71 -5.28 10.03 -1.14
C MET A 71 -4.39 8.85 -0.74
N ARG A 72 -3.89 8.79 0.50
CA ARG A 72 -3.08 7.67 0.97
C ARG A 72 -3.85 6.35 0.96
N ILE A 73 -5.10 6.37 1.42
CA ILE A 73 -5.94 5.17 1.47
C ILE A 73 -6.28 4.73 0.06
N VAL A 74 -6.68 5.68 -0.81
CA VAL A 74 -6.99 5.39 -2.22
C VAL A 74 -5.80 4.78 -2.94
N MET A 75 -4.61 5.39 -2.81
CA MET A 75 -3.41 4.88 -3.49
C MET A 75 -2.94 3.54 -2.93
N GLN A 76 -3.05 3.30 -1.62
CA GLN A 76 -2.74 2.01 -1.01
C GLN A 76 -3.62 0.92 -1.64
N SER A 77 -4.94 1.11 -1.62
CA SER A 77 -5.88 0.12 -2.14
C SER A 77 -5.79 -0.07 -3.66
N GLU A 78 -5.59 1.00 -4.44
CA GLU A 78 -5.41 0.90 -5.90
C GLU A 78 -4.16 0.09 -6.27
N ILE A 79 -3.03 0.30 -5.58
CA ILE A 79 -1.78 -0.41 -5.88
C ILE A 79 -1.93 -1.90 -5.60
N VAL A 80 -2.65 -2.27 -4.53
CA VAL A 80 -2.85 -3.66 -4.11
C VAL A 80 -3.95 -4.34 -4.93
N GLY A 81 -4.89 -3.58 -5.51
CA GLY A 81 -6.04 -4.09 -6.24
C GLY A 81 -7.28 -4.31 -5.36
N GLU A 82 -7.32 -3.70 -4.17
CA GLU A 82 -8.48 -3.69 -3.30
C GLU A 82 -9.56 -2.79 -3.88
N ARG A 83 -10.76 -3.36 -4.05
CA ARG A 83 -11.89 -2.64 -4.64
C ARG A 83 -12.77 -1.96 -3.61
N ASN A 84 -12.72 -2.44 -2.36
CA ASN A 84 -13.60 -2.03 -1.29
C ASN A 84 -12.77 -1.64 -0.06
N ILE A 85 -13.22 -0.61 0.63
CA ILE A 85 -12.67 -0.17 1.92
C ILE A 85 -13.81 -0.21 2.93
N GLY A 86 -13.63 -0.99 3.99
CA GLY A 86 -14.47 -1.00 5.17
C GLY A 86 -13.93 -0.02 6.22
N ALA A 87 -14.76 0.87 6.73
CA ALA A 87 -14.37 1.85 7.75
C ALA A 87 -15.29 1.79 8.97
N GLY A 88 -14.69 1.53 10.14
CA GLY A 88 -15.37 1.64 11.43
C GLY A 88 -15.31 3.08 11.96
N MET A 89 -16.47 3.72 12.12
CA MET A 89 -16.61 5.07 12.69
C MET A 89 -16.64 4.99 14.21
N LYS A 90 -15.56 5.43 14.85
CA LYS A 90 -15.39 5.39 16.29
C LYS A 90 -15.74 6.72 16.95
N GLY A 91 -16.53 6.64 18.02
CA GLY A 91 -16.92 7.75 18.88
C GLY A 91 -16.66 7.40 20.35
N LYS A 92 -16.76 8.40 21.23
CA LYS A 92 -16.61 8.18 22.67
C LYS A 92 -17.83 7.48 23.23
N TRP A 93 -17.61 6.46 24.06
CA TRP A 93 -18.66 5.75 24.78
C TRP A 93 -18.71 6.14 26.25
N LYS A 94 -19.71 6.92 26.66
CA LYS A 94 -20.09 7.28 28.05
C LYS A 94 -19.00 7.95 28.94
N THR A 95 -17.72 7.71 28.72
CA THR A 95 -16.56 8.30 29.40
C THR A 95 -15.52 8.73 28.37
N ASP A 96 -14.58 9.60 28.75
CA ASP A 96 -13.58 10.17 27.84
C ASP A 96 -12.51 9.17 27.35
N GLU A 97 -12.48 7.95 27.90
CA GLU A 97 -11.39 6.98 27.72
C GLU A 97 -11.78 5.77 26.85
N GLN A 98 -13.06 5.60 26.52
CA GLN A 98 -13.52 4.45 25.72
C GLN A 98 -13.98 4.88 24.34
N TYR A 99 -13.39 4.26 23.31
CA TYR A 99 -13.85 4.40 21.93
C TYR A 99 -14.66 3.17 21.53
N ILE A 100 -15.84 3.38 20.96
CA ILE A 100 -16.66 2.31 20.38
C ILE A 100 -16.91 2.62 18.90
N VAL A 101 -16.93 1.59 18.06
CA VAL A 101 -17.40 1.71 16.68
C VAL A 101 -18.92 1.76 16.70
N HIS A 102 -19.49 2.90 16.30
CA HIS A 102 -20.94 3.10 16.26
C HIS A 102 -21.55 2.72 14.92
N GLU A 103 -20.75 2.82 13.86
CA GLU A 103 -21.18 2.63 12.49
C GLU A 103 -20.03 2.00 11.69
N VAL A 104 -20.39 1.12 10.76
CA VAL A 104 -19.47 0.60 9.76
C VAL A 104 -20.00 1.05 8.41
N ILE A 105 -19.15 1.76 7.68
CA ILE A 105 -19.44 2.11 6.30
C ILE A 105 -18.51 1.32 5.37
N GLU A 106 -19.03 1.01 4.20
CA GLU A 106 -18.23 0.42 3.13
C GLU A 106 -18.33 1.31 1.90
N LYS A 107 -17.19 1.48 1.23
CA LYS A 107 -17.10 2.25 -0.01
C LYS A 107 -16.25 1.53 -1.03
N LYS A 108 -16.67 1.63 -2.28
CA LYS A 108 -15.83 1.24 -3.42
C LYS A 108 -14.77 2.30 -3.65
N VAL A 109 -13.56 1.87 -3.99
CA VAL A 109 -12.45 2.78 -4.34
C VAL A 109 -12.83 3.69 -5.51
N GLU A 110 -13.53 3.16 -6.51
CA GLU A 110 -14.03 3.93 -7.65
C GLU A 110 -15.06 5.01 -7.26
N GLU A 111 -15.92 4.74 -6.28
CA GLU A 111 -16.86 5.74 -5.77
C GLU A 111 -16.14 6.90 -5.07
N ILE A 112 -15.05 6.59 -4.36
CA ILE A 112 -14.20 7.60 -3.71
C ILE A 112 -13.48 8.44 -4.79
N LYS A 113 -12.89 7.79 -5.79
CA LYS A 113 -12.18 8.46 -6.91
C LYS A 113 -13.08 9.40 -7.70
N ALA A 114 -14.36 9.09 -7.81
CA ALA A 114 -15.36 9.94 -8.48
C ALA A 114 -15.67 11.24 -7.71
N THR A 115 -15.12 11.44 -6.50
CA THR A 115 -15.36 12.65 -5.71
C THR A 115 -14.26 13.71 -5.88
N GLY A 116 -14.65 14.91 -6.30
CA GLY A 116 -13.75 16.07 -6.40
C GLY A 116 -12.56 15.82 -7.35
N ASP A 117 -11.37 16.20 -6.91
CA ASP A 117 -10.13 16.08 -7.69
C ASP A 117 -9.37 14.76 -7.46
N ILE A 118 -9.94 13.78 -6.75
CA ILE A 118 -9.22 12.55 -6.37
C ILE A 118 -8.75 11.78 -7.60
N SER A 119 -9.63 11.52 -8.57
CA SER A 119 -9.25 10.82 -9.81
C SER A 119 -8.07 11.51 -10.53
N LYS A 120 -8.11 12.85 -10.61
CA LYS A 120 -7.01 13.63 -11.21
C LYS A 120 -5.71 13.48 -10.41
N ASN A 121 -5.79 13.57 -9.08
CA ASN A 121 -4.63 13.43 -8.20
C ASN A 121 -4.04 12.02 -8.26
N VAL A 122 -4.87 10.97 -8.35
CA VAL A 122 -4.43 9.58 -8.55
C VAL A 122 -3.64 9.45 -9.84
N ALA A 123 -4.14 10.00 -10.95
CA ALA A 123 -3.44 10.01 -12.22
C ALA A 123 -2.08 10.75 -12.14
N MET A 124 -2.02 11.86 -11.41
CA MET A 124 -0.76 12.58 -11.15
C MET A 124 0.21 11.74 -10.31
N CYS A 125 -0.27 11.05 -9.28
CA CYS A 125 0.55 10.14 -8.47
C CYS A 125 1.15 9.02 -9.31
N TYR A 126 0.36 8.38 -10.18
CA TYR A 126 0.87 7.34 -11.08
C TYR A 126 1.86 7.88 -12.11
N SER A 127 1.63 9.08 -12.64
CA SER A 127 2.55 9.73 -13.58
C SER A 127 3.90 10.04 -12.90
N PHE A 128 3.85 10.51 -11.64
CA PHE A 128 5.05 10.75 -10.83
C PHE A 128 5.78 9.45 -10.51
N LEU A 129 5.06 8.41 -10.07
CA LEU A 129 5.63 7.09 -9.80
C LEU A 129 6.32 6.52 -11.05
N PHE A 130 5.67 6.59 -12.20
CA PHE A 130 6.25 6.16 -13.48
C PHE A 130 7.55 6.91 -13.79
N THR A 131 7.55 8.23 -13.61
CA THR A 131 8.73 9.06 -13.85
C THR A 131 9.90 8.67 -12.93
N VAL A 132 9.63 8.44 -11.65
CA VAL A 132 10.65 8.02 -10.68
C VAL A 132 11.20 6.64 -11.05
N LEU A 133 10.33 5.67 -11.30
CA LEU A 133 10.73 4.30 -11.63
C LEU A 133 11.49 4.22 -12.95
N SER A 134 11.12 5.03 -13.95
CA SER A 134 11.85 5.12 -15.22
C SER A 134 13.27 5.63 -15.01
N LYS A 135 13.43 6.69 -14.21
CA LYS A 135 14.75 7.22 -13.85
C LYS A 135 15.59 6.20 -13.08
N VAL A 136 14.99 5.48 -12.12
CA VAL A 136 15.67 4.42 -11.36
C VAL A 136 16.11 3.29 -12.28
N LYS A 137 15.22 2.81 -13.16
CA LYS A 137 15.52 1.76 -14.14
C LYS A 137 16.72 2.14 -15.00
N HIS A 138 16.70 3.32 -15.63
CA HIS A 138 17.80 3.79 -16.46
C HIS A 138 19.10 3.98 -15.67
N PHE A 139 19.01 4.53 -14.45
CA PHE A 139 20.18 4.69 -13.57
C PHE A 139 20.85 3.35 -13.25
N LEU A 140 20.06 2.29 -13.06
CA LEU A 140 20.55 0.93 -12.75
C LEU A 140 21.10 0.18 -13.98
N GLU A 141 20.94 0.69 -15.21
CA GLU A 141 21.59 0.10 -16.39
C GLU A 141 23.13 0.26 -16.31
N GLU A 142 23.59 1.32 -15.67
CA GLU A 142 25.01 1.65 -15.51
C GLU A 142 25.54 1.45 -14.08
N ASN A 143 24.66 1.17 -13.11
CA ASN A 143 25.00 1.12 -11.69
C ASN A 143 24.41 -0.11 -11.00
N GLU A 144 25.19 -0.73 -10.11
CA GLU A 144 24.78 -1.97 -9.45
C GLU A 144 23.70 -1.79 -8.38
N ALA A 145 23.63 -0.61 -7.76
CA ALA A 145 22.69 -0.27 -6.71
C ALA A 145 22.50 1.26 -6.64
N CYS A 146 21.32 1.67 -6.17
CA CYS A 146 21.00 3.06 -5.94
C CYS A 146 20.18 3.26 -4.67
N GLU A 147 20.29 4.44 -4.07
CA GLU A 147 19.41 4.95 -3.03
C GLU A 147 18.48 6.00 -3.63
N VAL A 148 17.19 5.90 -3.36
CA VAL A 148 16.17 6.87 -3.80
C VAL A 148 15.63 7.61 -2.59
N LYS A 149 15.73 8.94 -2.59
CA LYS A 149 15.25 9.83 -1.52
C LYS A 149 14.40 10.95 -2.08
N PHE A 150 13.34 11.31 -1.38
CA PHE A 150 12.56 12.52 -1.66
C PHE A 150 12.96 13.61 -0.68
N ASP A 151 13.38 14.77 -1.19
CA ASP A 151 13.63 15.97 -0.38
C ASP A 151 12.36 16.85 -0.43
N PRO A 152 11.58 16.92 0.65
CA PRO A 152 10.32 17.67 0.65
C PRO A 152 10.53 19.19 0.65
N PHE A 153 11.71 19.69 1.01
CA PHE A 153 11.97 21.13 1.02
C PHE A 153 12.30 21.67 -0.37
N LYS A 154 12.89 20.81 -1.21
CA LYS A 154 13.23 21.12 -2.60
C LYS A 154 12.26 20.53 -3.61
N GLU A 155 11.33 19.70 -3.15
CA GLU A 155 10.37 18.95 -3.96
C GLU A 155 11.07 18.10 -5.05
N GLU A 156 12.23 17.53 -4.71
CA GLU A 156 13.07 16.79 -5.65
C GLU A 156 13.26 15.32 -5.25
N VAL A 157 13.41 14.46 -6.25
CA VAL A 157 13.81 13.07 -6.08
C VAL A 157 15.28 12.93 -6.37
N LEU A 158 16.05 12.54 -5.35
CA LEU A 158 17.47 12.27 -5.41
C LEU A 158 17.69 10.78 -5.65
N ILE A 159 18.44 10.45 -6.69
CA ILE A 159 18.89 9.08 -6.99
C ILE A 159 20.41 9.09 -6.89
N LYS A 160 20.94 8.37 -5.90
CA LYS A 160 22.37 8.34 -5.60
C LYS A 160 22.92 6.94 -5.84
N LYS A 161 24.11 6.84 -6.45
CA LYS A 161 24.86 5.59 -6.52
C LYS A 161 25.32 5.16 -5.13
N ILE A 162 25.11 3.88 -4.81
CA ILE A 162 25.65 3.23 -3.61
C ILE A 162 26.32 1.91 -4.02
N SER A 163 27.15 1.33 -3.15
CA SER A 163 27.69 -0.02 -3.39
C SER A 163 26.68 -1.11 -3.01
N ARG A 164 26.92 -2.35 -3.46
CA ARG A 164 26.12 -3.51 -3.04
C ARG A 164 26.30 -3.80 -1.56
N GLU A 165 27.49 -3.56 -1.03
CA GLU A 165 27.81 -3.71 0.38
C GLU A 165 27.00 -2.71 1.23
N GLU A 166 26.97 -1.44 0.82
CA GLU A 166 26.16 -0.40 1.47
C GLU A 166 24.66 -0.74 1.42
N ALA A 167 24.16 -1.23 0.29
CA ALA A 167 22.77 -1.68 0.17
C ALA A 167 22.43 -2.84 1.12
N LYS A 168 23.36 -3.80 1.30
CA LYS A 168 23.21 -4.94 2.21
C LYS A 168 23.27 -4.52 3.68
N GLU A 169 24.20 -3.64 4.05
CA GLU A 169 24.32 -3.10 5.41
C GLU A 169 23.06 -2.34 5.83
N ASN A 170 22.39 -1.70 4.88
CA ASN A 170 21.11 -1.01 5.10
C ASN A 170 19.89 -1.95 5.12
N GLY A 171 20.07 -3.28 5.02
CA GLY A 171 18.98 -4.25 5.00
C GLY A 171 18.15 -4.29 3.71
N ASN A 172 18.58 -3.57 2.66
CA ASN A 172 17.83 -3.36 1.42
C ASN A 172 18.45 -4.09 0.22
N GLY A 173 19.26 -5.12 0.48
CA GLY A 173 19.97 -5.89 -0.53
C GLY A 173 19.28 -7.20 -0.91
N VAL A 174 19.61 -7.71 -2.08
CA VAL A 174 19.21 -9.06 -2.49
C VAL A 174 19.92 -10.09 -1.60
N THR A 175 19.16 -11.01 -1.01
CA THR A 175 19.73 -12.04 -0.12
C THR A 175 20.60 -13.03 -0.91
N ASN A 176 21.66 -13.54 -0.27
CA ASN A 176 22.53 -14.55 -0.89
C ASN A 176 21.76 -15.81 -1.29
N GLN A 177 20.73 -16.18 -0.53
CA GLN A 177 19.88 -17.32 -0.82
C GLN A 177 19.05 -17.10 -2.10
N PHE A 178 18.50 -15.91 -2.29
CA PHE A 178 17.80 -15.57 -3.52
C PHE A 178 18.74 -15.60 -4.74
N LEU A 179 19.93 -14.98 -4.63
CA LEU A 179 20.93 -14.99 -5.72
C LEU A 179 21.35 -16.41 -6.10
N TYR A 180 21.53 -17.28 -5.11
CA TYR A 180 21.86 -18.69 -5.32
C TYR A 180 20.73 -19.48 -6.00
N LEU A 181 19.47 -19.17 -5.69
CA LEU A 181 18.32 -19.81 -6.34
C LEU A 181 18.23 -19.37 -7.82
N ILE A 182 18.36 -18.08 -8.09
CA ILE A 182 18.30 -17.55 -9.46
C ILE A 182 19.44 -18.10 -10.33
N SER A 183 20.66 -18.23 -9.80
CA SER A 183 21.79 -18.78 -10.57
C SER A 183 21.64 -20.26 -10.96
N ARG A 184 20.69 -20.98 -10.35
CA ARG A 184 20.34 -22.37 -10.69
C ARG A 184 19.17 -22.50 -11.65
N LEU A 185 18.45 -21.40 -11.92
CA LEU A 185 17.33 -21.35 -12.84
C LEU A 185 17.73 -20.93 -14.26
N GLY A 186 18.96 -20.43 -14.44
CA GLY A 186 19.59 -20.17 -15.74
C GLY A 186 20.42 -21.36 -16.21
#